data_AF-A0A8H9HAJ4-F1
#
_entry.id   AF-A0A8H9HAJ4-F1
#
_cell.length_a   1.000
_cell.length_b   1.000
_cell.length_c   1.000
_cell.angle_alpha   90.00
_cell.angle_beta   90.00
_cell.angle_gamma   90.00
#
_symmetry.space_group_name_H-M   'P 1'
#
loop_
_entity.id
_entity.type
_entity.pdbx_description
1 polymer ?
#
loop_
_entity_poly.entity_id
_entity_poly.type
_entity_poly.pdbx_seq_one_letter_code
_entity_poly.pdbx_strand_id
1 'polypeptide(L)'
;MTRTTTNDELDALRPIGQPLGGGDIADEDELRAIMGGRPNLGSPRATGAGASARRQVRLPEHLNTALDDYAAAHSTTPSAVIRDAVEAYLASA
;
A
#
# COMPACT_ATOMS: atom_id res chain seq x y z
N MET A 1 -24.29 -19.66 -11.49
CA MET A 1 -23.51 -20.91 -11.30
C MET A 1 -22.12 -20.52 -10.84
N THR A 2 -21.75 -20.79 -9.59
CA THR A 2 -20.40 -20.57 -9.06
C THR A 2 -19.60 -21.86 -9.23
N ARG A 3 -18.52 -21.81 -10.00
CA ARG A 3 -17.60 -22.93 -10.18
C ARG A 3 -16.70 -23.02 -8.96
N THR A 4 -16.72 -24.18 -8.28
CA THR A 4 -15.80 -24.48 -7.19
C THR A 4 -14.53 -25.09 -7.76
N THR A 5 -13.39 -24.51 -7.44
CA THR A 5 -12.06 -25.01 -7.84
C THR A 5 -11.70 -26.24 -7.02
N THR A 6 -11.24 -27.30 -7.69
CA THR A 6 -10.87 -28.59 -7.06
C THR A 6 -9.41 -28.55 -6.57
N ASN A 7 -9.07 -29.33 -5.53
CA ASN A 7 -7.70 -29.40 -5.02
C ASN A 7 -6.68 -29.82 -6.09
N ASP A 8 -7.05 -30.71 -7.02
CA ASP A 8 -6.19 -31.09 -8.15
C ASP A 8 -5.86 -29.88 -9.07
N GLU A 9 -6.79 -28.94 -9.22
CA GLU A 9 -6.55 -27.69 -9.96
C GLU A 9 -5.63 -26.74 -9.17
N LEU A 10 -5.63 -26.83 -7.83
CA LEU A 10 -4.72 -26.05 -6.96
C LEU A 10 -3.31 -26.65 -6.93
N ASP A 11 -3.18 -27.97 -6.90
CA ASP A 11 -1.89 -28.68 -6.90
C ASP A 11 -1.15 -28.53 -8.23
N ALA A 12 -1.87 -28.25 -9.32
CA ALA A 12 -1.31 -27.95 -10.63
C ALA A 12 -0.72 -26.52 -10.74
N LEU A 13 -0.95 -25.64 -9.74
CA LEU A 13 -0.42 -24.28 -9.73
C LEU A 13 1.10 -24.32 -9.47
N ARG A 14 1.87 -23.76 -10.42
CA ARG A 14 3.32 -23.62 -10.25
C ARG A 14 3.63 -22.43 -9.35
N PRO A 15 4.53 -22.57 -8.35
CA PRO A 15 4.95 -21.46 -7.51
C PRO A 15 5.54 -20.33 -8.35
N ILE A 16 5.16 -19.09 -8.05
CA ILE A 16 5.74 -17.89 -8.66
C ILE A 16 7.06 -17.59 -7.94
N GLY A 17 8.03 -18.48 -8.09
CA GLY A 17 9.35 -18.41 -7.43
C GLY A 17 9.36 -18.81 -5.96
N GLN A 18 10.57 -18.86 -5.38
CA GLN A 18 10.76 -19.01 -3.94
C GLN A 18 10.61 -17.65 -3.27
N PRO A 19 9.94 -17.54 -2.10
CA PRO A 19 9.91 -16.28 -1.37
C PRO A 19 11.34 -15.87 -0.99
N LEU A 20 11.69 -14.60 -1.20
CA LEU A 20 13.00 -14.02 -0.84
C LEU A 20 13.28 -13.97 0.67
N GLY A 21 12.39 -14.53 1.51
CA GLY A 21 12.49 -14.50 2.96
C GLY A 21 11.92 -15.77 3.58
N GLY A 22 12.54 -16.18 4.70
CA GLY A 22 12.24 -17.40 5.42
C GLY A 22 13.50 -18.10 5.95
N GLY A 23 14.35 -17.36 6.68
CA GLY A 23 15.50 -17.95 7.36
C GLY A 23 15.08 -18.63 8.68
N ASP A 24 16.01 -19.39 9.25
CA ASP A 24 15.82 -19.97 10.58
C ASP A 24 15.65 -18.86 11.63
N ILE A 25 14.67 -19.04 12.51
CA ILE A 25 14.41 -18.12 13.62
C ILE A 25 15.36 -18.53 14.76
N ALA A 26 16.19 -17.60 15.22
CA ALA A 26 17.23 -17.87 16.20
C ALA A 26 16.67 -18.10 17.61
N ASP A 27 15.55 -17.45 17.97
CA ASP A 27 14.92 -17.59 19.29
C ASP A 27 13.41 -17.24 19.33
N GLU A 28 12.78 -17.50 20.48
CA GLU A 28 11.35 -17.28 20.71
C GLU A 28 10.98 -15.79 20.76
N ASP A 29 11.91 -14.91 21.13
CA ASP A 29 11.67 -13.47 21.16
C ASP A 29 11.64 -12.89 19.74
N GLU A 30 12.48 -13.41 18.83
CA GLU A 30 12.43 -13.14 17.41
C GLU A 30 11.12 -13.64 16.79
N LEU A 31 10.68 -14.85 17.16
CA LEU A 31 9.37 -15.36 16.73
C LEU A 31 8.22 -14.46 17.18
N ARG A 32 8.23 -14.00 18.44
CA ARG A 32 7.21 -13.09 18.99
C ARG A 32 7.25 -11.72 18.33
N ALA A 33 8.43 -11.21 17.97
CA ALA A 33 8.57 -9.95 17.24
C ALA A 33 7.98 -10.04 15.82
N ILE A 34 8.14 -11.18 15.15
CA ILE A 34 7.56 -11.45 13.82
C ILE A 34 6.04 -11.65 13.91
N MET A 35 5.56 -12.37 14.93
CA MET A 35 4.14 -12.68 15.11
C MET A 35 3.33 -11.56 15.78
N GLY A 36 3.98 -10.60 16.43
CA GLY A 36 3.36 -9.55 17.24
C GLY A 36 2.68 -8.43 16.45
N GLY A 37 2.77 -8.40 15.12
CA GLY A 37 2.17 -7.34 14.30
C GLY A 37 1.85 -7.76 12.87
N ARG A 38 0.94 -7.03 12.21
CA ARG A 38 0.70 -7.18 10.76
C ARG A 38 1.90 -6.62 9.99
N PRO A 39 2.61 -7.44 9.20
CA PRO A 39 3.69 -6.94 8.34
C PRO A 39 3.12 -6.01 7.27
N ASN A 40 3.72 -4.82 7.12
CA ASN A 40 3.52 -3.96 5.96
C ASN A 40 4.39 -4.49 4.81
N LEU A 41 3.76 -4.86 3.68
CA LEU A 41 4.47 -5.35 2.50
C LEU A 41 5.20 -4.18 1.81
N GLY A 42 6.53 -4.26 1.72
CA GLY A 42 7.36 -3.24 1.04
C GLY A 42 8.74 -2.96 1.64
N SER A 43 9.09 -3.48 2.82
CA SER A 43 10.42 -3.32 3.43
C SER A 43 10.97 -4.63 4.00
N PRO A 44 12.31 -4.83 4.04
CA PRO A 44 12.95 -6.00 4.67
C PRO A 44 12.61 -6.18 6.16
N ARG A 45 12.24 -5.08 6.82
CA ARG A 45 11.45 -5.05 8.06
C ARG A 45 10.32 -4.08 7.83
N ALA A 46 9.10 -4.44 8.20
CA ALA A 46 7.92 -3.58 8.09
C ALA A 46 7.96 -2.38 9.06
N THR A 47 8.99 -1.54 9.01
CA THR A 47 9.09 -0.28 9.75
C THR A 47 8.63 0.87 8.85
N GLY A 48 7.43 0.76 8.29
CA GLY A 48 6.78 1.94 7.74
C GLY A 48 6.40 2.83 8.91
N ALA A 49 7.00 4.02 9.03
CA ALA A 49 6.37 5.08 9.80
C ALA A 49 4.90 5.13 9.34
N GLY A 50 3.96 4.99 10.27
CA GLY A 50 2.55 4.71 9.97
C GLY A 50 1.89 5.71 8.99
N ALA A 51 0.61 5.47 8.67
CA ALA A 51 -0.18 6.29 7.76
C ALA A 51 0.19 7.79 7.85
N SER A 52 0.53 8.39 6.70
CA SER A 52 0.98 9.79 6.63
C SER A 52 0.06 10.71 7.45
N ALA A 53 0.65 11.65 8.18
CA ALA A 53 -0.10 12.59 9.01
C ALA A 53 -1.20 13.27 8.18
N ARG A 54 -2.46 13.12 8.63
CA ARG A 54 -3.62 13.66 7.93
C ARG A 54 -3.72 15.16 8.19
N ARG A 55 -3.90 15.94 7.12
CA ARG A 55 -4.23 17.38 7.18
C ARG A 55 -5.57 17.58 6.48
N GLN A 56 -6.57 18.12 7.18
CA GLN A 56 -7.89 18.35 6.60
C GLN A 56 -7.99 19.79 6.07
N VAL A 57 -8.43 19.93 4.82
CA VAL A 57 -8.61 21.22 4.15
C VAL A 57 -10.05 21.32 3.66
N ARG A 58 -10.68 22.49 3.83
CA ARG A 58 -11.98 22.76 3.21
C ARG A 58 -11.76 23.35 1.82
N LEU A 59 -12.22 22.63 0.81
CA LEU A 59 -12.19 23.09 -0.58
C LEU A 59 -13.58 23.59 -0.98
N PRO A 60 -13.68 24.65 -1.80
CA PRO A 60 -14.91 24.96 -2.52
C PRO A 60 -15.37 23.76 -3.35
N GLU A 61 -16.69 23.57 -3.48
CA GLU A 61 -17.29 22.43 -4.17
C GLU A 61 -16.75 22.23 -5.59
N HIS A 62 -16.75 23.30 -6.40
CA HIS A 62 -16.27 23.26 -7.78
C HIS A 62 -14.81 22.79 -7.89
N LEU A 63 -13.95 23.18 -6.92
CA LEU A 63 -12.55 22.78 -6.91
C LEU A 63 -12.39 21.33 -6.50
N ASN A 64 -13.20 20.85 -5.55
CA ASN A 64 -13.19 19.44 -5.17
C ASN A 64 -13.61 18.55 -6.35
N THR A 65 -14.69 18.92 -7.04
CA THR A 65 -15.14 18.20 -8.24
C THR A 65 -14.07 18.20 -9.33
N ALA A 66 -13.45 19.35 -9.62
CA ALA A 66 -12.38 19.42 -10.62
C ALA A 66 -11.17 18.55 -10.25
N LEU A 67 -10.85 18.44 -8.96
CA LEU A 67 -9.78 17.58 -8.47
C LEU A 67 -10.11 16.08 -8.65
N ASP A 68 -11.35 15.69 -8.37
CA ASP A 68 -11.81 14.32 -8.55
C ASP A 68 -11.82 13.93 -10.05
N ASP A 69 -12.32 14.83 -10.92
CA ASP A 69 -12.33 14.63 -12.38
C ASP A 69 -10.90 14.50 -12.94
N TYR A 70 -9.98 15.37 -12.49
CA TYR A 70 -8.58 15.30 -12.89
C TYR A 70 -7.94 13.97 -12.44
N ALA A 71 -8.17 13.56 -11.20
CA ALA A 71 -7.63 12.31 -10.68
C ALA A 71 -8.12 11.10 -11.49
N ALA A 72 -9.40 11.08 -11.84
CA ALA A 72 -10.00 10.03 -12.68
C ALA A 72 -9.40 10.02 -14.10
N ALA A 73 -9.26 11.18 -14.74
CA ALA A 73 -8.71 11.29 -16.09
C ALA A 73 -7.23 10.85 -16.17
N HIS A 74 -6.46 11.06 -15.10
CA HIS A 74 -5.02 10.79 -15.05
C HIS A 74 -4.66 9.49 -14.32
N SER A 75 -5.64 8.63 -14.00
CA SER A 75 -5.43 7.38 -13.25
C SER A 75 -4.61 7.57 -11.96
N THR A 76 -4.88 8.65 -11.23
CA THR A 76 -4.19 9.01 -9.99
C THR A 76 -5.19 9.20 -8.84
N THR A 77 -4.73 9.68 -7.69
CA THR A 77 -5.59 9.99 -6.54
C THR A 77 -5.53 11.48 -6.19
N PRO A 78 -6.63 12.08 -5.67
CA PRO A 78 -6.62 13.45 -5.19
C PRO A 78 -5.48 13.74 -4.21
N SER A 79 -5.20 12.78 -3.32
CA SER A 79 -4.10 12.84 -2.34
C SER A 79 -2.72 12.96 -2.98
N ALA A 80 -2.49 12.28 -4.10
CA ALA A 80 -1.23 12.35 -4.85
C ALA A 80 -1.09 13.70 -5.55
N VAL A 81 -2.15 14.15 -6.24
CA VAL A 81 -2.18 15.46 -6.91
C VAL A 81 -1.92 16.60 -5.93
N ILE A 82 -2.57 16.57 -4.76
CA ILE A 82 -2.35 17.59 -3.71
C ILE A 82 -0.91 17.54 -3.20
N ARG A 83 -0.35 16.34 -2.99
CA ARG A 83 1.03 16.20 -2.52
C ARG A 83 2.00 16.83 -3.51
N ASP A 84 1.89 16.46 -4.78
CA ASP A 84 2.78 16.93 -5.84
C ASP A 84 2.66 18.45 -6.02
N ALA A 85 1.44 18.99 -5.98
CA ALA A 85 1.19 20.43 -6.07
C ALA A 85 1.80 21.20 -4.88
N VAL A 86 1.68 20.68 -3.66
CA VAL A 86 2.28 21.29 -2.46
C VAL A 86 3.80 21.23 -2.51
N GLU A 87 4.38 20.11 -2.94
CA GLU A 87 5.83 19.97 -3.11
C GLU A 87 6.37 20.97 -4.15
N ALA A 88 5.70 21.08 -5.31
CA ALA A 88 6.06 22.04 -6.34
C ALA A 88 5.94 23.50 -5.85
N TYR A 89 4.87 23.84 -5.12
CA TYR A 89 4.69 25.17 -4.54
C TYR A 89 5.82 25.52 -3.57
N LEU A 90 6.16 24.61 -2.65
CA LEU A 90 7.23 24.82 -1.66
C LEU A 90 8.62 24.89 -2.31
N ALA A 91 8.87 24.16 -3.39
CA ALA A 91 10.13 24.25 -4.13
C ALA A 91 10.29 25.57 -4.90
N SER A 92 9.18 26.27 -5.17
CA SER A 92 9.16 27.56 -5.87
C SER A 92 9.15 28.79 -4.96
N ALA A 93 9.06 28.58 -3.64
CA ALA A 93 8.99 29.63 -2.62
C ALA A 93 10.39 30.01 -2.11
#